data_AF-G4Z3N1-F1
#
_entry.id   AF-G4Z3N1-F1
#
_cell.length_a   1.000
_cell.length_b   1.000
_cell.length_c   1.000
_cell.angle_alpha   90.00
_cell.angle_beta   90.00
_cell.angle_gamma   90.00
#
_symmetry.space_group_name_H-M   'P 1'
#
loop_
_entity.id
_entity.type
_entity.pdbx_description
1 polymer ?
#
loop_
_entity_poly.entity_id
_entity_poly.type
_entity_poly.pdbx_seq_one_letter_code
_entity_poly.pdbx_strand_id
1 'polypeptide(L)'
;SKFVDAWFAIQAAHYGGKYSIERMLALEEYTRVTSLTRVIYISVGTPLVVVVAVLLQESVPLQDPAAGWRANYGFWFRAAMTGFAVSIASTVHMRRWINLPRIPTVYTLLYCIVTAAGYVSAGIAVAAIWVFPVPFYMFTLCWVTTIIILAYIRTAVGARAFWKIFAQREHIRQMNRIGTLHALLYVAYPLYQVLFSKANHTDYELPMLLLLTAFRLVVKKVFSMVALHKDM
;
A
#
# COMPACT_ATOMS: atom_id res chain seq x y z
N SER A 1 -33.96 -0.22 -8.90
CA SER A 1 -34.24 -0.65 -7.51
C SER A 1 -33.27 0.10 -6.64
N LYS A 2 -33.74 0.82 -5.61
CA LYS A 2 -32.88 1.72 -4.81
C LYS A 2 -31.60 1.07 -4.29
N PHE A 3 -31.62 -0.25 -4.06
CA PHE A 3 -30.44 -1.05 -3.70
C PHE A 3 -29.46 -1.26 -4.85
N VAL A 4 -29.94 -1.51 -6.06
CA VAL A 4 -29.12 -1.62 -7.27
C VAL A 4 -28.53 -0.26 -7.63
N ASP A 5 -29.31 0.81 -7.48
CA ASP A 5 -28.87 2.18 -7.73
C ASP A 5 -27.85 2.64 -6.66
N ALA A 6 -28.04 2.26 -5.39
CA ALA A 6 -27.06 2.47 -4.32
C ALA A 6 -25.80 1.62 -4.51
N TRP A 7 -25.93 0.36 -4.96
CA TRP A 7 -24.83 -0.53 -5.29
C TRP A 7 -23.99 0.01 -6.45
N PHE A 8 -24.64 0.49 -7.52
CA PHE A 8 -23.98 1.17 -8.63
C PHE A 8 -23.40 2.53 -8.22
N ALA A 9 -24.04 3.28 -7.32
CA ALA A 9 -23.47 4.51 -6.76
C ALA A 9 -22.24 4.24 -5.87
N ILE A 10 -22.15 3.07 -5.23
CA ILE A 10 -20.97 2.59 -4.49
C ILE A 10 -19.89 2.08 -5.45
N GLN A 11 -20.27 1.44 -6.56
CA GLN A 11 -19.33 0.90 -7.55
C GLN A 11 -18.76 1.94 -8.52
N ALA A 12 -19.48 3.03 -8.81
CA ALA A 12 -19.21 3.81 -10.01
C ALA A 12 -19.64 5.29 -9.92
N ALA A 13 -19.13 6.03 -8.93
CA ALA A 13 -18.74 7.41 -9.24
C ALA A 13 -17.47 7.36 -10.13
N HIS A 14 -17.69 6.94 -11.38
CA HIS A 14 -17.21 7.63 -12.56
C HIS A 14 -15.68 7.84 -12.65
N TYR A 15 -14.92 6.80 -13.02
CA TYR A 15 -13.60 6.96 -13.66
C TYR A 15 -13.74 7.76 -14.98
N GLY A 16 -14.04 9.06 -14.90
CA GLY A 16 -14.30 10.03 -15.96
C GLY A 16 -14.62 9.40 -17.31
N GLY A 17 -15.90 9.32 -17.71
CA GLY A 17 -16.47 8.47 -18.78
C GLY A 17 -15.68 8.27 -20.10
N LYS A 18 -14.64 9.06 -20.38
CA LYS A 18 -13.61 8.83 -21.38
C LYS A 18 -12.69 7.62 -21.08
N TYR A 19 -12.27 7.40 -19.83
CA TYR A 19 -11.42 6.27 -19.44
C TYR A 19 -12.13 4.89 -19.49
N SER A 20 -13.46 4.87 -19.56
CA SER A 20 -14.24 3.62 -19.55
C SER A 20 -14.34 2.99 -20.93
N ILE A 21 -14.51 3.78 -21.99
CA ILE A 21 -14.70 3.26 -23.35
C ILE A 21 -13.38 2.74 -23.90
N GLU A 22 -12.28 3.49 -23.76
CA GLU A 22 -10.96 3.04 -24.21
C GLU A 22 -10.51 1.76 -23.48
N ARG A 23 -10.78 1.65 -22.17
CA ARG A 23 -10.46 0.42 -21.42
C ARG A 23 -11.37 -0.75 -21.78
N MET A 24 -12.65 -0.50 -22.10
CA MET A 24 -13.55 -1.54 -22.60
C MET A 24 -13.11 -2.03 -23.98
N LEU A 25 -12.79 -1.10 -24.90
CA LEU A 25 -12.29 -1.43 -26.24
C LEU A 25 -10.95 -2.17 -26.16
N ALA A 26 -10.02 -1.71 -25.30
CA ALA A 26 -8.75 -2.40 -25.08
C ALA A 26 -8.93 -3.79 -24.44
N LEU A 27 -9.93 -3.97 -23.56
CA LEU A 27 -10.25 -5.27 -22.97
C LEU A 27 -10.90 -6.21 -24.00
N GLU A 28 -11.78 -5.69 -24.84
CA GLU A 28 -12.43 -6.43 -25.94
C GLU A 28 -11.39 -6.87 -26.98
N GLU A 29 -10.52 -5.96 -27.39
CA GLU A 29 -9.39 -6.26 -28.29
C GLU A 29 -8.44 -7.27 -27.66
N TYR A 30 -8.10 -7.11 -26.37
CA TYR A 30 -7.28 -8.06 -25.63
C TYR A 30 -7.93 -9.45 -25.57
N THR A 31 -9.23 -9.53 -25.32
CA THR A 31 -9.97 -10.81 -25.23
C THR A 31 -10.11 -11.48 -26.59
N ARG A 32 -10.22 -10.70 -27.67
CA ARG A 32 -10.32 -11.20 -29.05
C ARG A 32 -9.00 -11.75 -29.58
N VAL A 33 -7.87 -11.15 -29.20
CA VAL A 33 -6.53 -11.53 -29.70
C VAL A 33 -5.83 -12.53 -28.79
N THR A 34 -6.18 -12.57 -27.50
CA THR A 34 -5.46 -13.35 -26.49
C THR A 34 -6.14 -14.68 -26.19
N SER A 35 -5.36 -15.76 -26.08
CA SER A 35 -5.89 -17.07 -25.69
C SER A 35 -6.44 -17.06 -24.25
N LEU A 36 -7.56 -17.78 -24.03
CA LEU A 36 -8.15 -17.98 -22.71
C LEU A 36 -7.15 -18.52 -21.69
N THR A 37 -6.20 -19.35 -22.12
CA THR A 37 -5.09 -19.86 -21.28
C THR A 37 -4.22 -18.75 -20.73
N ARG A 38 -3.86 -17.73 -21.53
CA ARG A 38 -3.08 -16.59 -21.06
C ARG A 38 -3.89 -15.71 -20.11
N VAL A 39 -5.19 -15.56 -20.34
CA VAL A 39 -6.08 -14.83 -19.43
C VAL A 39 -6.18 -15.52 -18.07
N ILE A 40 -6.38 -16.84 -18.05
CA ILE A 40 -6.42 -17.63 -16.82
C ILE A 40 -5.07 -17.56 -16.10
N TYR A 41 -3.96 -17.72 -16.84
CA TYR A 41 -2.61 -17.66 -16.27
C TYR A 41 -2.32 -16.29 -15.62
N ILE A 42 -2.69 -15.18 -16.25
CA ILE A 42 -2.47 -13.84 -15.67
C ILE A 42 -3.41 -13.60 -14.48
N SER A 43 -4.68 -14.00 -14.60
CA SER A 43 -5.71 -13.78 -13.58
C SER A 43 -5.45 -14.58 -12.30
N VAL A 44 -4.96 -15.82 -12.43
CA VAL A 44 -4.63 -16.71 -11.31
C VAL A 44 -3.16 -16.53 -10.88
N GLY A 45 -2.25 -16.34 -11.83
CA GLY A 45 -0.82 -16.19 -11.54
C GLY A 45 -0.50 -14.94 -10.72
N THR A 46 -1.16 -13.81 -11.00
CA THR A 46 -0.95 -12.57 -10.23
C THR A 46 -1.26 -12.74 -8.74
N PRO A 47 -2.45 -13.22 -8.32
CA PRO A 47 -2.70 -13.47 -6.90
C PRO A 47 -1.86 -14.62 -6.36
N LEU A 48 -1.55 -15.66 -7.15
CA LEU A 48 -0.73 -16.78 -6.71
C LEU A 48 0.70 -16.33 -6.33
N VAL A 49 1.31 -15.46 -7.13
CA VAL A 49 2.65 -14.90 -6.82
C VAL A 49 2.64 -14.16 -5.48
N VAL A 50 1.58 -13.39 -5.21
CA VAL A 50 1.42 -12.70 -3.92
C VAL A 50 1.25 -13.70 -2.78
N VAL A 51 0.41 -14.73 -2.95
CA VAL A 51 0.20 -15.77 -1.94
C VAL A 51 1.50 -16.50 -1.62
N VAL A 52 2.25 -16.91 -2.64
CA VAL A 52 3.55 -17.58 -2.46
C VAL A 52 4.52 -16.67 -1.72
N ALA A 53 4.61 -15.38 -2.09
CA ALA A 53 5.48 -14.43 -1.40
C ALA A 53 5.12 -14.27 0.08
N VAL A 54 3.82 -14.22 0.40
CA VAL A 54 3.33 -14.16 1.79
C VAL A 54 3.65 -15.44 2.54
N LEU A 55 3.43 -16.62 1.94
CA LEU A 55 3.74 -17.90 2.57
C LEU A 55 5.25 -18.06 2.83
N LEU A 56 6.10 -17.60 1.91
CA LEU A 56 7.55 -17.57 2.09
C LEU A 56 7.98 -16.62 3.20
N GLN A 57 7.25 -15.51 3.37
CA GLN A 57 7.48 -14.61 4.50
C GLN A 57 7.02 -15.24 5.82
N GLU A 58 5.88 -15.92 5.83
CA GLU A 58 5.29 -16.57 7.00
C GLU A 58 6.02 -17.85 7.43
N SER A 59 6.75 -18.50 6.53
CA SER A 59 7.56 -19.68 6.86
C SER A 59 8.78 -19.35 7.74
N VAL A 60 9.21 -18.08 7.78
CA VAL A 60 10.32 -17.63 8.63
C VAL A 60 9.83 -17.59 10.08
N PRO A 61 10.37 -18.41 10.99
CA PRO A 61 9.86 -18.52 12.35
C PRO A 61 10.04 -17.21 13.12
N LEU A 62 9.00 -16.80 13.84
CA LEU A 62 9.09 -15.75 14.85
C LEU A 62 9.57 -16.36 16.17
N GLN A 63 10.52 -15.70 16.82
CA GLN A 63 11.00 -16.08 18.13
C GLN A 63 10.06 -15.49 19.21
N ASP A 64 10.26 -15.92 20.47
CA ASP A 64 9.53 -15.35 21.59
C ASP A 64 9.83 -13.83 21.68
N PRO A 65 8.79 -12.97 21.63
CA PRO A 65 8.98 -11.53 21.79
C PRO A 65 9.60 -11.16 23.15
N ALA A 66 9.40 -11.96 24.19
CA ALA A 66 9.96 -11.74 25.52
C ALA A 66 11.50 -11.91 25.55
N ALA A 67 12.08 -12.65 24.61
CA ALA A 67 13.53 -12.78 24.46
C ALA A 67 14.20 -11.49 23.93
N GLY A 68 13.39 -10.48 23.58
CA GLY A 68 13.85 -9.15 23.19
C GLY A 68 14.35 -9.07 21.75
N TRP A 69 14.61 -7.83 21.33
CA TRP A 69 14.85 -7.51 19.93
C TRP A 69 16.09 -8.17 19.31
N ARG A 70 17.10 -8.50 20.12
CA ARG A 70 18.35 -9.14 19.67
C ARG A 70 18.18 -10.61 19.29
N ALA A 71 17.30 -11.32 19.98
CA ALA A 71 17.03 -12.73 19.71
C ALA A 71 16.06 -12.95 18.53
N ASN A 72 15.36 -11.89 18.12
CA ASN A 72 14.26 -11.95 17.17
C ASN A 72 14.70 -11.69 15.71
N TYR A 73 15.58 -12.53 15.16
CA TYR A 73 16.06 -12.39 13.78
C TYR A 73 14.95 -12.56 12.73
N GLY A 74 13.96 -13.42 13.01
CA GLY A 74 12.86 -13.69 12.08
C GLY A 74 11.98 -12.46 11.87
N PHE A 75 11.76 -11.69 12.93
CA PHE A 75 11.05 -10.41 12.85
C PHE A 75 11.76 -9.42 11.91
N TRP A 76 13.08 -9.27 12.06
CA TRP A 76 13.87 -8.36 11.22
C TRP A 76 13.89 -8.77 9.75
N PHE A 77 13.96 -10.08 9.48
CA PHE A 77 13.91 -10.58 8.11
C PHE A 77 12.55 -10.29 7.45
N ARG A 78 11.44 -10.58 8.14
CA ARG A 78 10.09 -10.27 7.66
C ARG A 78 9.90 -8.75 7.46
N ALA A 79 10.45 -7.92 8.36
CA ALA A 79 10.42 -6.47 8.23
C ALA A 79 11.21 -5.98 6.99
N ALA A 80 12.36 -6.58 6.69
CA ALA A 80 13.13 -6.29 5.49
C ALA A 80 12.35 -6.65 4.21
N MET A 81 11.73 -7.83 4.16
CA MET A 81 10.87 -8.25 3.04
C MET A 81 9.71 -7.27 2.82
N THR A 82 9.08 -6.86 3.91
CA THR A 82 7.98 -5.88 3.88
C THR A 82 8.47 -4.53 3.33
N GLY A 83 9.60 -4.02 3.81
CA GLY A 83 10.20 -2.78 3.30
C GLY A 83 10.56 -2.85 1.80
N PHE A 84 11.04 -4.02 1.35
CA PHE A 84 11.32 -4.28 -0.06
C PHE A 84 10.03 -4.31 -0.92
N ALA A 85 8.98 -4.96 -0.44
CA ALA A 85 7.69 -4.99 -1.14
C ALA A 85 7.05 -3.59 -1.22
N VAL A 86 7.09 -2.83 -0.13
CA VAL A 86 6.58 -1.44 -0.07
C VAL A 86 7.32 -0.55 -1.04
N SER A 87 8.65 -0.68 -1.14
CA SER A 87 9.46 0.10 -2.09
C SER A 87 9.10 -0.23 -3.53
N ILE A 88 8.94 -1.50 -3.91
CA ILE A 88 8.46 -1.87 -5.25
C ILE A 88 7.10 -1.21 -5.55
N ALA A 89 6.12 -1.38 -4.65
CA ALA A 89 4.79 -0.78 -4.82
C ALA A 89 4.85 0.75 -4.96
N SER A 90 5.70 1.40 -4.15
CA SER A 90 5.90 2.84 -4.20
C SER A 90 6.47 3.31 -5.55
N THR A 91 7.41 2.58 -6.15
CA THR A 91 7.95 2.95 -7.48
C THR A 91 6.89 2.84 -8.57
N VAL A 92 6.03 1.80 -8.52
CA VAL A 92 4.91 1.64 -9.44
C VAL A 92 3.91 2.77 -9.28
N HIS A 93 3.58 3.16 -8.05
CA HIS A 93 2.70 4.28 -7.78
C HIS A 93 3.31 5.61 -8.27
N MET A 94 4.55 5.92 -7.93
CA MET A 94 5.23 7.15 -8.35
C MET A 94 5.31 7.27 -9.87
N ARG A 95 5.63 6.18 -10.57
CA ARG A 95 5.68 6.17 -12.04
C ARG A 95 4.34 6.55 -12.66
N ARG A 96 3.23 6.07 -12.12
CA ARG A 96 1.87 6.43 -12.58
C ARG A 96 1.44 7.82 -12.12
N TRP A 97 1.94 8.28 -10.97
CA TRP A 97 1.44 9.48 -10.32
C TRP A 97 2.12 10.74 -10.82
N ILE A 98 3.44 10.72 -10.90
CA ILE A 98 4.29 11.88 -11.20
C ILE A 98 4.90 11.75 -12.62
N ASN A 99 4.53 10.72 -13.38
CA ASN A 99 5.08 10.43 -14.72
C ASN A 99 6.61 10.41 -14.71
N LEU A 100 7.23 9.75 -13.72
CA LEU A 100 8.69 9.69 -13.66
C LEU A 100 9.24 9.04 -14.93
N PRO A 101 10.35 9.58 -15.47
CA PRO A 101 11.07 8.93 -16.57
C PRO A 101 11.49 7.51 -16.16
N ARG A 102 11.72 6.65 -17.16
CA ARG A 102 12.20 5.29 -16.88
C ARG A 102 13.57 5.36 -16.22
N ILE A 103 13.59 5.03 -14.93
CA ILE A 103 14.81 4.90 -14.13
C ILE A 103 15.41 3.51 -14.41
N PRO A 104 16.74 3.36 -14.50
CA PRO A 104 17.37 2.06 -14.69
C PRO A 104 17.06 1.12 -13.51
N THR A 105 16.84 -0.15 -13.80
CA THR A 105 16.47 -1.17 -12.80
C THR A 105 17.44 -1.24 -11.63
N VAL A 106 18.72 -0.96 -11.85
CA VAL A 106 19.76 -0.93 -10.81
C VAL A 106 19.45 0.12 -9.73
N TYR A 107 19.01 1.32 -10.11
CA TYR A 107 18.66 2.37 -9.15
C TYR A 107 17.37 2.04 -8.38
N THR A 108 16.41 1.39 -9.05
CA THR A 108 15.21 0.88 -8.37
C THR A 108 15.55 -0.23 -7.37
N LEU A 109 16.45 -1.16 -7.74
CA LEU A 109 16.90 -2.21 -6.83
C LEU A 109 17.64 -1.62 -5.64
N LEU A 110 18.55 -0.67 -5.87
CA LEU A 110 19.26 0.05 -4.82
C LEU A 110 18.27 0.74 -3.86
N TYR A 111 17.27 1.44 -4.40
CA TYR A 111 16.21 2.05 -3.60
C TYR A 111 15.46 1.03 -2.74
N CYS A 112 15.13 -0.14 -3.29
CA CYS A 112 14.46 -1.19 -2.53
C CYS A 112 15.33 -1.75 -1.40
N ILE A 113 16.63 -1.96 -1.66
CA ILE A 113 17.60 -2.41 -0.65
C ILE A 113 17.76 -1.35 0.45
N VAL A 114 17.92 -0.08 0.10
CA VAL A 114 18.02 1.03 1.05
C VAL A 114 16.76 1.15 1.90
N THR A 115 15.58 0.96 1.30
CA THR A 115 14.31 0.99 2.03
C THR A 115 14.20 -0.17 3.01
N ALA A 116 14.56 -1.39 2.60
CA ALA A 116 14.56 -2.56 3.47
C ALA A 116 15.54 -2.40 4.64
N ALA A 117 16.77 -1.96 4.36
CA ALA A 117 17.78 -1.70 5.38
C ALA A 117 17.37 -0.58 6.33
N GLY A 118 16.78 0.50 5.81
CA GLY A 118 16.26 1.62 6.59
C GLY A 118 15.11 1.21 7.53
N TYR A 119 14.22 0.34 7.07
CA TYR A 119 13.16 -0.23 7.91
C TYR A 119 13.75 -1.00 9.10
N VAL A 120 14.70 -1.91 8.83
CA VAL A 120 15.30 -2.75 9.87
C VAL A 120 16.13 -1.91 10.84
N SER A 121 16.99 -1.01 10.34
CA SER A 121 17.87 -0.20 11.19
C SER A 121 17.08 0.75 12.09
N ALA A 122 16.08 1.45 11.53
CA ALA A 122 15.21 2.32 12.31
C ALA A 122 14.35 1.51 13.30
N GLY A 123 13.86 0.35 12.89
CA GLY A 123 13.13 -0.56 13.76
C GLY A 123 13.97 -1.03 14.94
N ILE A 124 15.24 -1.43 14.71
CA ILE A 124 16.19 -1.81 15.77
C ILE A 124 16.45 -0.63 16.70
N ALA A 125 16.67 0.57 16.16
CA ALA A 125 16.90 1.77 16.97
C ALA A 125 15.70 2.09 17.88
N VAL A 126 14.47 2.04 17.35
CA VAL A 126 13.25 2.25 18.14
C VAL A 126 13.08 1.14 19.17
N ALA A 127 13.33 -0.12 18.81
CA ALA A 127 13.25 -1.25 19.72
C ALA A 127 14.29 -1.18 20.86
N ALA A 128 15.47 -0.61 20.59
CA ALA A 128 16.52 -0.43 21.57
C ALA A 128 16.26 0.74 22.54
N ILE A 129 15.57 1.78 22.08
CA ILE A 129 15.32 3.00 22.88
C ILE A 129 13.98 2.94 23.61
N TRP A 130 12.97 2.29 23.03
CA TRP A 130 11.59 2.35 23.51
C TRP A 130 11.06 1.01 24.00
N VAL A 131 10.60 0.14 23.10
CA VAL A 131 10.01 -1.16 23.47
C VAL A 131 10.04 -2.13 22.29
N PHE A 132 10.21 -3.42 22.59
CA PHE A 132 10.08 -4.52 21.64
C PHE A 132 8.98 -5.48 22.09
N PRO A 133 8.09 -5.96 21.18
CA PRO A 133 7.98 -5.58 19.78
C PRO A 133 7.44 -4.15 19.62
N VAL A 134 7.90 -3.46 18.56
CA VAL A 134 7.51 -2.06 18.32
C VAL A 134 6.02 -1.98 17.98
N PRO A 135 5.21 -1.22 18.73
CA PRO A 135 3.79 -1.10 18.46
C PRO A 135 3.56 -0.39 17.12
N PHE A 136 2.61 -0.89 16.34
CA PHE A 136 2.21 -0.32 15.04
C PHE A 136 3.39 -0.02 14.12
N TYR A 137 4.29 -0.99 13.96
CA TYR A 137 5.57 -0.86 13.23
C TYR A 137 5.51 -0.04 11.93
N MET A 138 4.52 -0.30 11.06
CA MET A 138 4.34 0.43 9.81
C MET A 138 4.02 1.92 10.01
N PHE A 139 3.22 2.24 11.03
CA PHE A 139 2.88 3.62 11.37
C PHE A 139 4.07 4.33 12.02
N THR A 140 4.69 3.70 13.01
CA THR A 140 5.84 4.23 13.75
C THR A 140 7.01 4.57 12.83
N LEU A 141 7.25 3.74 11.80
CA LEU A 141 8.32 3.95 10.81
C LEU A 141 7.87 4.62 9.50
N CYS A 142 6.66 5.19 9.45
CA CYS A 142 6.15 5.90 8.26
C CYS A 142 7.04 7.09 7.84
N TRP A 143 7.69 7.74 8.81
CA TRP A 143 8.61 8.84 8.54
C TRP A 143 9.86 8.38 7.79
N VAL A 144 10.38 7.21 8.11
CA VAL A 144 11.58 6.63 7.49
C VAL A 144 11.31 6.38 6.01
N THR A 145 10.19 5.74 5.69
CA THR A 145 9.80 5.50 4.29
C THR A 145 9.57 6.79 3.53
N THR A 146 8.91 7.76 4.16
CA THR A 146 8.67 9.07 3.55
C THR A 146 9.98 9.78 3.19
N ILE A 147 10.96 9.78 4.08
CA ILE A 147 12.27 10.39 3.84
C ILE A 147 13.01 9.70 2.69
N ILE A 148 13.04 8.35 2.69
CA ILE A 148 13.72 7.57 1.64
C ILE A 148 13.03 7.77 0.28
N ILE A 149 11.69 7.82 0.26
CA ILE A 149 10.88 8.14 -0.92
C ILE A 149 11.23 9.53 -1.47
N LEU A 150 11.27 10.55 -0.61
CA LEU A 150 11.59 11.91 -1.03
C LEU A 150 13.00 12.00 -1.59
N ALA A 151 13.97 11.34 -0.96
CA ALA A 151 15.34 11.23 -1.45
C ALA A 151 15.38 10.57 -2.84
N TYR A 152 14.65 9.47 -3.02
CA TYR A 152 14.56 8.77 -4.31
C TYR A 152 13.95 9.63 -5.42
N ILE A 153 12.84 10.32 -5.16
CA ILE A 153 12.22 11.24 -6.13
C ILE A 153 13.19 12.39 -6.45
N ARG A 154 13.86 12.93 -5.44
CA ARG A 154 14.85 14.01 -5.56
C ARG A 154 16.04 13.61 -6.42
N THR A 155 16.49 12.35 -6.34
CA THR A 155 17.56 11.82 -7.20
C THR A 155 17.07 11.48 -8.60
N ALA A 156 15.83 10.99 -8.74
CA ALA A 156 15.30 10.54 -10.03
C ALA A 156 14.84 11.68 -10.94
N VAL A 157 14.26 12.74 -10.37
CA VAL A 157 13.71 13.90 -11.09
C VAL A 157 14.68 15.09 -11.10
N GLY A 158 15.66 15.08 -10.19
CA GLY A 158 16.62 16.17 -10.03
C GLY A 158 16.09 17.33 -9.18
N ALA A 159 17.00 18.21 -8.75
CA ALA A 159 16.74 19.24 -7.74
C ALA A 159 15.65 20.24 -8.14
N ARG A 160 15.79 20.76 -9.36
CA ARG A 160 14.96 21.87 -9.85
C ARG A 160 13.53 21.41 -10.09
N ALA A 161 13.35 20.23 -10.68
CA ALA A 161 12.02 19.67 -10.92
C ALA A 161 11.39 19.12 -9.63
N PHE A 162 12.16 18.56 -8.70
CA PHE A 162 11.66 18.21 -7.36
C PHE A 162 11.06 19.42 -6.64
N TRP A 163 11.79 20.53 -6.56
CA TRP A 163 11.29 21.75 -5.92
C TRP A 163 10.11 22.36 -6.68
N LYS A 164 10.03 22.22 -8.00
CA LYS A 164 8.87 22.66 -8.79
C LYS A 164 7.61 21.85 -8.48
N ILE A 165 7.74 20.52 -8.37
CA ILE A 165 6.64 19.62 -7.96
C ILE A 165 6.22 19.92 -6.52
N PHE A 166 7.19 20.16 -5.63
CA PHE A 166 6.92 20.49 -4.24
C PHE A 166 6.34 21.91 -4.07
N ALA A 167 6.72 22.88 -4.91
CA ALA A 167 6.17 24.23 -4.88
C ALA A 167 4.70 24.31 -5.33
N GLN A 168 4.23 23.31 -6.10
CA GLN A 168 2.83 23.21 -6.48
C GLN A 168 1.98 22.72 -5.30
N ARG A 169 1.27 23.66 -4.67
CA ARG A 169 0.44 23.44 -3.47
C ARG A 169 -0.63 22.34 -3.64
N GLU A 170 -1.10 22.11 -4.86
CA GLU A 170 -2.08 21.05 -5.14
C GLU A 170 -1.49 19.64 -4.94
N HIS A 171 -0.25 19.40 -5.39
CA HIS A 171 0.39 18.09 -5.23
C HIS A 171 0.75 17.80 -3.77
N ILE A 172 1.19 18.80 -2.99
CA ILE A 172 1.37 18.64 -1.53
C ILE A 172 0.04 18.34 -0.85
N ARG A 173 -1.03 19.08 -1.17
CA ARG A 173 -2.35 18.88 -0.54
C ARG A 173 -2.91 17.49 -0.83
N GLN A 174 -2.73 16.99 -2.05
CA GLN A 174 -3.11 15.62 -2.42
C GLN A 174 -2.25 14.59 -1.68
N MET A 175 -0.93 14.74 -1.68
CA MET A 175 -0.01 13.83 -0.99
C MET A 175 -0.31 13.77 0.51
N ASN A 176 -0.56 14.92 1.13
CA ASN A 176 -0.94 15.00 2.55
C ASN A 176 -2.29 14.30 2.79
N ARG A 177 -3.29 14.51 1.92
CA ARG A 177 -4.60 13.85 2.04
C ARG A 177 -4.49 12.32 1.94
N ILE A 178 -3.61 11.80 1.08
CA ILE A 178 -3.39 10.35 0.92
C ILE A 178 -2.55 9.79 2.06
N GLY A 179 -1.56 10.56 2.54
CA GLY A 179 -0.81 10.24 3.74
C GLY A 179 -1.73 10.13 4.95
N THR A 180 -2.64 11.09 5.13
CA THR A 180 -3.68 11.07 6.18
C THR A 180 -4.60 9.86 6.03
N LEU A 181 -5.01 9.50 4.81
CA LEU A 181 -5.84 8.31 4.60
C LEU A 181 -5.12 7.00 4.93
N HIS A 182 -3.86 6.85 4.52
CA HIS A 182 -3.04 5.70 4.90
C HIS A 182 -2.80 5.65 6.41
N ALA A 183 -2.49 6.78 7.03
CA ALA A 183 -2.34 6.88 8.49
C ALA A 183 -3.63 6.47 9.22
N LEU A 184 -4.78 6.93 8.74
CA LEU A 184 -6.08 6.59 9.30
C LEU A 184 -6.39 5.09 9.14
N LEU A 185 -6.00 4.49 8.00
CA LEU A 185 -6.09 3.04 7.80
C LEU A 185 -5.19 2.26 8.79
N TYR A 186 -3.97 2.73 9.01
CA TYR A 186 -3.01 2.11 9.93
C TYR A 186 -3.41 2.24 11.41
N VAL A 187 -4.20 3.24 11.78
CA VAL A 187 -4.73 3.43 13.15
C VAL A 187 -6.07 2.70 13.35
N ALA A 188 -6.93 2.72 12.33
CA ALA A 188 -8.22 2.05 12.39
C ALA A 188 -8.09 0.53 12.51
N TYR A 189 -7.07 -0.07 11.89
CA TYR A 189 -6.86 -1.52 11.94
C TYR A 189 -6.53 -2.04 13.35
N PRO A 190 -5.58 -1.44 14.11
CA PRO A 190 -5.40 -1.69 15.54
C PRO A 190 -6.64 -1.53 16.39
N LEU A 191 -7.38 -0.43 16.19
CA LEU A 191 -8.58 -0.14 16.96
C LEU A 191 -9.63 -1.22 16.69
N TYR A 192 -9.77 -1.63 15.43
CA TYR A 192 -10.59 -2.75 15.02
C TYR A 192 -10.16 -4.04 15.68
N GLN A 193 -8.86 -4.35 15.70
CA GLN A 193 -8.33 -5.58 16.28
C GLN A 193 -8.60 -5.66 17.80
N VAL A 194 -8.47 -4.55 18.52
CA VAL A 194 -8.81 -4.48 19.97
C VAL A 194 -10.31 -4.68 20.19
N LEU A 195 -11.14 -4.02 19.39
CA LEU A 195 -12.60 -4.15 19.49
C LEU A 195 -13.05 -5.57 19.10
N PHE A 196 -12.46 -6.16 18.06
CA PHE A 196 -12.76 -7.51 17.60
C PHE A 196 -12.30 -8.54 18.63
N SER A 197 -11.11 -8.39 19.23
CA SER A 197 -10.64 -9.28 20.28
C SER A 197 -11.53 -9.26 21.53
N LYS A 198 -12.20 -8.14 21.82
CA LYS A 198 -13.18 -8.03 22.91
C LYS A 198 -14.57 -8.56 22.54
N ALA A 199 -14.93 -8.52 21.26
CA ALA A 199 -16.21 -8.98 20.74
C ALA A 199 -16.19 -10.45 20.28
N ASN A 200 -15.00 -11.04 20.12
CA ASN A 200 -14.80 -12.45 19.78
C ASN A 200 -15.46 -13.30 20.88
N HIS A 201 -16.26 -14.29 20.49
CA HIS A 201 -17.11 -15.12 21.36
C HIS A 201 -18.40 -14.46 21.88
N THR A 202 -18.87 -13.38 21.25
CA THR A 202 -20.18 -12.74 21.54
C THR A 202 -21.03 -12.64 20.26
N ASP A 203 -22.34 -12.42 20.37
CA ASP A 203 -23.30 -12.23 19.26
C ASP A 203 -22.97 -11.07 18.29
N TYR A 204 -21.89 -10.31 18.54
CA TYR A 204 -21.47 -9.13 17.77
C TYR A 204 -20.38 -9.41 16.73
N GLU A 205 -19.96 -10.65 16.50
CA GLU A 205 -18.96 -11.00 15.48
C GLU A 205 -19.39 -10.57 14.05
N LEU A 206 -20.65 -10.81 13.68
CA LEU A 206 -21.19 -10.46 12.36
C LEU A 206 -21.24 -8.92 12.12
N PRO A 207 -21.79 -8.10 13.04
CA PRO A 207 -21.70 -6.64 12.97
C PRO A 207 -20.27 -6.12 12.83
N MET A 208 -19.31 -6.76 13.53
CA MET A 208 -17.91 -6.36 13.51
C MET A 208 -17.26 -6.63 12.14
N LEU A 209 -17.58 -7.75 11.49
CA LEU A 209 -17.12 -8.04 10.12
C LEU A 209 -17.73 -7.06 9.10
N LEU A 210 -19.00 -6.71 9.26
CA LEU A 210 -19.67 -5.72 8.41
C LEU A 210 -19.06 -4.32 8.57
N LEU A 211 -18.69 -3.93 9.79
CA LEU A 211 -18.01 -2.66 10.07
C LEU A 211 -16.68 -2.54 9.31
N LEU A 212 -15.87 -3.61 9.29
CA LEU A 212 -14.61 -3.65 8.53
C LEU A 212 -14.86 -3.48 7.02
N THR A 213 -15.90 -4.14 6.53
CA THR A 213 -16.28 -4.09 5.12
C THR A 213 -16.78 -2.69 4.73
N ALA A 214 -17.60 -2.07 5.58
CA ALA A 214 -18.06 -0.69 5.42
C ALA A 214 -16.91 0.32 5.47
N PHE A 215 -15.98 0.16 6.42
CA PHE A 215 -14.79 1.00 6.51
C PHE A 215 -13.93 0.90 5.25
N ARG A 216 -13.68 -0.32 4.74
CA ARG A 216 -12.98 -0.53 3.46
C ARG A 216 -13.67 0.19 2.29
N LEU A 217 -15.01 0.14 2.23
CA LEU A 217 -15.78 0.83 1.20
C LEU A 217 -15.65 2.35 1.31
N VAL A 218 -15.69 2.91 2.51
CA VAL A 218 -15.50 4.35 2.75
C VAL A 218 -14.09 4.77 2.30
N VAL A 219 -13.04 4.05 2.70
CA VAL A 219 -11.66 4.36 2.30
C VAL A 219 -11.52 4.31 0.78
N LYS A 220 -12.08 3.27 0.12
CA LYS A 220 -12.06 3.14 -1.33
C LYS A 220 -12.76 4.31 -2.03
N LYS A 221 -13.90 4.75 -1.50
CA LYS A 221 -14.67 5.89 -2.01
C LYS A 221 -13.92 7.22 -1.84
N VAL A 222 -13.26 7.42 -0.70
CA VAL A 222 -12.46 8.64 -0.49
C VAL A 222 -11.24 8.63 -1.40
N PHE A 223 -10.57 7.48 -1.57
CA PHE A 223 -9.43 7.35 -2.48
C PHE A 223 -9.84 7.62 -3.94
N SER A 224 -10.97 7.08 -4.40
CA SER A 224 -11.48 7.34 -5.76
C SER A 224 -11.83 8.82 -5.96
N MET A 225 -12.41 9.48 -4.96
CA MET A 225 -12.69 10.92 -5.01
C MET A 225 -11.40 11.77 -5.04
N VAL A 226 -10.30 11.29 -4.45
CA VAL A 226 -8.98 11.93 -4.60
C VAL A 226 -8.44 11.74 -6.01
N ALA A 227 -8.54 10.54 -6.55
CA ALA A 227 -8.02 10.20 -7.87
C ALA A 227 -8.76 10.96 -9.00
N LEU A 228 -10.09 11.10 -8.91
CA LEU A 228 -10.90 11.79 -9.92
C LEU A 228 -10.53 13.27 -10.13
N HIS A 229 -10.06 13.94 -9.07
CA HIS A 229 -9.68 15.35 -9.14
C HIS A 229 -8.35 15.56 -9.89
N LYS A 230 -7.65 14.49 -10.26
CA LYS A 230 -6.43 14.54 -11.06
C LYS A 230 -6.69 14.60 -12.57
N ASP A 231 -7.88 14.16 -13.01
CA ASP A 231 -8.23 13.98 -14.41
C ASP A 231 -9.16 15.07 -14.97
N MET A 232 -9.44 16.13 -14.18
CA MET A 232 -10.11 17.37 -14.60
C MET A 232 -9.09 18.49 -14.74
#